data_AF-A0A6N7VUX2-F1
#
_entry.id   AF-A0A6N7VUX2-F1
#
_cell.length_a   1.000
_cell.length_b   1.000
_cell.length_c   1.000
_cell.angle_alpha   90.00
_cell.angle_beta   90.00
_cell.angle_gamma   90.00
#
_symmetry.space_group_name_H-M   'P 1'
#
loop_
_entity.id
_entity.type
_entity.pdbx_description
1 polymer ?
#
loop_
_entity_poly.entity_id
_entity_poly.type
_entity_poly.pdbx_seq_one_letter_code
_entity_poly.pdbx_strand_id
1 'polypeptide(L)'
;MRSIIKFIIYTLTIILLPSLVMIAITSISVNSFILLLLGQLIVIFLLVSFYFLSRKIINKYEEDTLKMIENEKDVEILKNIREKRISYKSKANITKRILDIDFSKKECQKLRKYSSSYEDNVFYYSSLIQNDREGREEHKKRRNYFNKRYKNKNFVFVDFNENLKTSIKWILIFLISSFISITNPFRIVENVDLYALLILLNFAFNLALVINTIIWIIRSLKAYWIKELV
;
A
#
# COMPACT_ATOMS: atom_id res chain seq x y z
N MET A 1 6.73 0.25 -2.74
CA MET A 1 7.35 1.24 -1.83
C MET A 1 6.34 1.91 -0.91
N ARG A 2 5.29 2.57 -1.40
CA ARG A 2 4.50 3.49 -0.55
C ARG A 2 3.49 2.85 0.42
N SER A 3 2.97 1.65 0.12
CA SER A 3 2.14 0.87 1.08
C SER A 3 2.93 0.42 2.32
N ILE A 4 4.26 0.38 2.21
CA ILE A 4 5.15 -0.15 3.24
C ILE A 4 5.62 0.94 4.16
N ILE A 5 5.87 2.13 3.62
CA ILE A 5 6.02 3.32 4.47
C ILE A 5 4.76 3.50 5.32
N LYS A 6 3.56 3.34 4.75
CA LYS A 6 2.32 3.35 5.54
C LYS A 6 2.30 2.25 6.59
N PHE A 7 2.60 1.00 6.23
CA PHE A 7 2.62 -0.11 7.18
C PHE A 7 3.69 0.06 8.28
N ILE A 8 4.91 0.42 7.93
CA ILE A 8 6.01 0.72 8.85
C ILE A 8 5.63 1.88 9.77
N ILE A 9 5.06 2.96 9.24
CA ILE A 9 4.55 4.08 10.05
C ILE A 9 3.51 3.55 11.03
N TYR A 10 2.51 2.79 10.59
CA TYR A 10 1.50 2.22 11.49
C TYR A 10 2.11 1.29 12.54
N THR A 11 3.03 0.39 12.16
CA THR A 11 3.72 -0.51 13.08
C THR A 11 4.57 0.26 14.09
N LEU A 12 5.32 1.26 13.64
CA LEU A 12 6.09 2.15 14.51
C LEU A 12 5.16 2.93 15.44
N THR A 13 4.04 3.47 14.95
CA THR A 13 3.06 4.16 15.80
C THR A 13 2.46 3.21 16.84
N ILE A 14 2.11 1.97 16.44
CA ILE A 14 1.57 0.96 17.36
C ILE A 14 2.59 0.53 18.41
N ILE A 15 3.90 0.58 18.14
CA ILE A 15 4.94 0.14 19.09
C ILE A 15 5.47 1.31 19.92
N LEU A 16 5.85 2.41 19.28
CA LEU A 16 6.47 3.57 19.92
C LEU A 16 5.47 4.32 20.78
N LEU A 17 4.23 4.47 20.33
CA LEU A 17 3.26 5.31 21.02
C LEU A 17 2.87 4.72 22.38
N PRO A 18 2.55 3.41 22.52
CA PRO A 18 2.42 2.80 23.83
C PRO A 18 3.70 2.84 24.66
N SER A 19 4.86 2.57 24.05
CA SER A 19 6.14 2.56 24.78
C SER A 19 6.47 3.92 25.40
N LEU A 20 6.28 5.01 24.65
CA LEU A 20 6.50 6.38 25.12
C LEU A 20 5.54 6.78 26.24
N VAL A 21 4.25 6.45 26.09
CA VAL A 21 3.24 6.74 27.12
C VAL A 21 3.54 5.94 28.40
N MET A 22 3.92 4.67 28.27
CA MET A 22 4.28 3.85 29.43
C MET A 22 5.54 4.34 30.13
N ILE A 23 6.59 4.72 29.39
CA ILE A 23 7.80 5.33 29.96
C ILE A 23 7.44 6.59 30.76
N ALA A 24 6.63 7.48 30.17
CA ALA A 24 6.20 8.71 30.85
C ALA A 24 5.45 8.41 32.15
N ILE A 25 4.54 7.42 32.13
CA ILE A 25 3.75 7.03 33.30
C ILE A 25 4.61 6.39 34.38
N THR A 26 5.54 5.51 34.02
CA THR A 26 6.46 4.87 34.98
C THR A 26 7.49 5.84 35.56
N SER A 27 7.77 6.94 34.87
CA SER A 27 8.67 7.99 35.37
C SER A 27 8.04 8.84 36.48
N ILE A 28 6.71 8.85 36.54
CA ILE A 28 5.95 9.44 37.65
C ILE A 28 5.96 8.37 38.73
N SER A 29 6.79 8.54 39.76
CA SER A 29 7.08 7.59 40.86
C SER A 29 5.89 7.23 41.77
N VAL A 30 4.66 7.36 41.27
CA VAL A 30 3.41 7.01 41.93
C VAL A 30 2.97 5.65 41.40
N ASN A 31 3.27 4.61 42.16
CA ASN A 31 2.88 3.24 41.82
C ASN A 31 1.37 3.05 42.06
N SER A 32 0.54 3.53 41.12
CA SER A 32 -0.90 3.40 41.19
C SER A 32 -1.42 2.71 39.94
N PHE A 33 -2.10 1.59 40.14
CA PHE A 33 -2.82 0.84 39.11
C PHE A 33 -3.73 1.75 38.25
N ILE A 34 -4.29 2.80 38.86
CA ILE A 34 -5.13 3.81 38.20
C ILE A 34 -4.35 4.58 37.13
N LEU A 35 -3.09 4.96 37.39
CA LEU A 35 -2.26 5.70 36.44
C LEU A 35 -1.89 4.83 35.22
N LEU A 36 -1.61 3.54 35.45
CA LEU A 36 -1.37 2.56 34.38
C LEU A 36 -2.60 2.38 33.49
N LEU A 37 -3.79 2.26 34.08
CA LEU A 37 -5.06 2.16 33.35
C LEU A 37 -5.35 3.43 32.52
N LEU A 38 -5.18 4.62 33.12
CA LEU A 38 -5.33 5.89 32.42
C LEU A 38 -4.35 5.99 31.24
N GLY A 39 -3.12 5.49 31.41
CA GLY A 39 -2.15 5.37 30.33
C GLY A 39 -2.63 4.55 29.15
N GLN A 40 -3.13 3.36 29.41
CA GLN A 40 -3.65 2.50 28.35
C GLN A 40 -4.84 3.13 27.62
N LEU A 41 -5.72 3.84 28.32
CA LEU A 41 -6.82 4.60 27.70
C LEU A 41 -6.30 5.73 26.81
N ILE A 42 -5.27 6.47 27.25
CA ILE A 42 -4.61 7.51 26.45
C ILE A 42 -4.00 6.91 25.17
N VAL A 43 -3.33 5.76 25.29
CA VAL A 43 -2.75 5.04 24.14
C VAL A 43 -3.84 4.68 23.13
N ILE A 44 -4.95 4.08 23.58
CA ILE A 44 -6.06 3.72 22.69
C ILE A 44 -6.62 4.97 22.02
N PHE A 45 -6.85 6.04 22.77
CA PHE A 45 -7.36 7.30 22.24
C PHE A 45 -6.44 7.90 21.16
N LEU A 46 -5.13 7.88 21.39
CA LEU A 46 -4.14 8.38 20.44
C LEU A 46 -4.09 7.51 19.17
N LEU A 47 -4.13 6.18 19.31
CA LEU A 47 -4.16 5.26 18.16
C LEU A 47 -5.42 5.44 17.31
N VAL A 48 -6.59 5.56 17.95
CA VAL A 48 -7.86 5.81 17.27
C VAL A 48 -7.85 7.16 16.57
N SER A 49 -7.38 8.21 17.25
CA SER A 49 -7.25 9.55 16.66
C SER A 49 -6.33 9.56 15.45
N PHE A 50 -5.16 8.89 15.55
CA PHE A 50 -4.21 8.75 14.45
C PHE A 50 -4.84 8.04 13.23
N TYR A 51 -5.60 6.97 13.46
CA TYR A 51 -6.33 6.27 12.40
C TYR A 51 -7.35 7.18 11.70
N PHE A 52 -8.18 7.91 12.46
CA PHE A 52 -9.19 8.81 11.89
C PHE A 52 -8.57 9.96 11.10
N LEU A 53 -7.54 10.61 11.64
CA LEU A 53 -6.81 11.68 10.94
C LEU A 53 -6.19 11.18 9.63
N SER A 54 -5.53 10.03 9.69
CA SER A 54 -4.93 9.40 8.50
C SER A 54 -5.97 9.12 7.42
N ARG A 55 -7.13 8.58 7.80
CA ARG A 55 -8.23 8.30 6.87
C ARG A 55 -8.81 9.57 6.26
N LYS A 56 -9.00 10.63 7.07
CA LYS A 56 -9.49 11.93 6.60
C LYS A 56 -8.56 12.55 5.55
N ILE A 57 -7.24 12.52 5.80
CA ILE A 57 -6.23 13.04 4.87
C ILE A 57 -6.24 12.25 3.55
N ILE A 58 -6.30 10.91 3.62
CA ILE A 58 -6.35 10.07 2.42
C ILE A 58 -7.61 10.34 1.61
N ASN A 59 -8.77 10.42 2.24
CA ASN A 59 -10.03 10.68 1.54
C ASN A 59 -10.01 12.04 0.84
N LYS A 60 -9.60 13.10 1.55
CA LYS A 60 -9.44 14.43 0.97
C LYS A 60 -8.50 14.42 -0.24
N TYR A 61 -7.37 13.71 -0.14
CA TYR A 61 -6.42 13.59 -1.25
C TYR A 61 -7.03 12.93 -2.50
N GLU A 62 -7.83 11.88 -2.32
CA GLU A 62 -8.51 11.20 -3.43
C GLU A 62 -9.64 12.06 -4.02
N GLU A 63 -10.41 12.76 -3.18
CA GLU A 63 -11.45 13.70 -3.61
C GLU A 63 -10.87 14.88 -4.41
N ASP A 64 -9.79 15.47 -3.92
CA ASP A 64 -9.08 16.55 -4.62
C ASP A 64 -8.52 16.06 -5.96
N THR A 65 -8.18 14.77 -6.08
CA THR A 65 -7.77 14.19 -7.37
C THR A 65 -8.94 14.13 -8.34
N LEU A 66 -10.11 13.67 -7.89
CA LEU A 66 -11.31 13.58 -8.74
C LEU A 66 -11.72 14.96 -9.25
N LYS A 67 -11.73 15.97 -8.37
CA LYS A 67 -12.04 17.36 -8.74
C LYS A 67 -11.09 17.92 -9.81
N MET A 68 -9.78 17.60 -9.71
CA MET A 68 -8.80 18.07 -10.70
C MET A 68 -8.97 17.45 -12.08
N ILE A 69 -9.62 16.29 -12.22
CA ILE A 69 -9.75 15.60 -13.51
C ILE A 69 -11.16 15.62 -14.10
N GLU A 70 -12.16 16.03 -13.33
CA GLU A 70 -13.58 15.95 -13.70
C GLU A 70 -13.88 16.63 -15.04
N ASN A 71 -13.33 17.82 -15.25
CA ASN A 71 -13.55 18.62 -16.45
C ASN A 71 -12.32 18.75 -17.35
N GLU A 72 -11.20 18.13 -16.98
CA GLU A 72 -9.98 18.17 -17.78
C GLU A 72 -10.15 17.28 -19.02
N LYS A 73 -9.75 17.81 -20.18
CA LYS A 73 -9.85 17.17 -21.50
C LYS A 73 -8.48 17.02 -22.16
N ASP A 74 -7.47 17.76 -21.71
CA ASP A 74 -6.13 17.64 -22.25
C ASP A 74 -5.43 16.40 -21.66
N VAL A 75 -5.11 15.45 -22.54
CA VAL A 75 -4.46 14.19 -22.19
C VAL A 75 -3.06 14.41 -21.60
N GLU A 76 -2.32 15.43 -22.05
CA GLU A 76 -0.98 15.72 -21.56
C GLU A 76 -1.01 16.34 -20.16
N ILE A 77 -1.98 17.23 -19.91
CA ILE A 77 -2.24 17.74 -18.55
C ILE A 77 -2.60 16.58 -17.61
N LEU A 78 -3.47 15.67 -18.02
CA LEU A 78 -3.84 14.50 -17.24
C LEU A 78 -2.63 13.59 -16.94
N LYS A 79 -1.75 13.34 -17.91
CA LYS A 79 -0.50 12.60 -17.68
C LYS A 79 0.39 13.29 -16.66
N ASN A 80 0.53 14.61 -16.74
CA ASN A 80 1.31 15.40 -15.78
C ASN A 80 0.72 15.32 -14.37
N ILE A 81 -0.61 15.43 -14.23
CA ILE A 81 -1.29 15.24 -12.94
C ILE A 81 -1.02 13.83 -12.41
N ARG A 82 -1.12 12.80 -13.26
CA ARG A 82 -0.88 11.41 -12.87
C ARG A 82 0.52 11.18 -12.29
N GLU A 83 1.55 11.77 -12.88
CA GLU A 83 2.91 11.61 -12.36
C GLU A 83 3.10 12.31 -11.02
N LYS A 84 2.48 13.47 -10.82
CA LYS A 84 2.45 14.19 -9.53
C LYS A 84 1.68 13.43 -8.46
N ARG A 85 0.67 12.64 -8.82
CA ARG A 85 -0.13 11.88 -7.85
C ARG A 85 0.62 10.69 -7.28
N ILE A 86 0.37 10.44 -6.00
CA ILE A 86 1.12 9.49 -5.18
C ILE A 86 0.42 8.15 -5.10
N SER A 87 -0.91 8.17 -4.98
CA SER A 87 -1.76 7.00 -4.76
C SER A 87 -2.06 6.25 -6.05
N TYR A 88 -2.07 4.92 -5.97
CA TYR A 88 -2.48 4.04 -7.06
C TYR A 88 -3.93 4.29 -7.48
N LYS A 89 -4.84 4.53 -6.53
CA LYS A 89 -6.24 4.85 -6.80
C LYS A 89 -6.38 6.14 -7.62
N SER A 90 -5.69 7.19 -7.19
CA SER A 90 -5.59 8.45 -7.93
C SER A 90 -5.05 8.24 -9.35
N LYS A 91 -3.93 7.50 -9.49
CA LYS A 91 -3.35 7.20 -10.82
C LYS A 91 -4.29 6.38 -11.71
N ALA A 92 -5.03 5.43 -11.13
CA ALA A 92 -6.02 4.64 -11.85
C ALA A 92 -7.16 5.52 -12.36
N ASN A 93 -7.75 6.37 -11.51
CA ASN A 93 -8.83 7.29 -11.91
C ASN A 93 -8.42 8.24 -13.03
N ILE A 94 -7.21 8.82 -12.94
CA ILE A 94 -6.69 9.68 -14.01
C ILE A 94 -6.48 8.88 -15.30
N THR A 95 -5.99 7.64 -15.21
CA THR A 95 -5.80 6.79 -16.39
C THR A 95 -7.12 6.38 -17.03
N LYS A 96 -8.18 6.14 -16.24
CA LYS A 96 -9.54 5.93 -16.77
C LYS A 96 -10.01 7.16 -17.55
N ARG A 97 -9.83 8.35 -16.98
CA ARG A 97 -10.17 9.61 -17.65
C ARG A 97 -9.42 9.80 -18.97
N ILE A 98 -8.12 9.49 -19.00
CA ILE A 98 -7.33 9.50 -20.24
C ILE A 98 -7.92 8.54 -21.27
N LEU A 99 -8.26 7.30 -20.85
CA LEU A 99 -8.82 6.28 -21.74
C LEU A 99 -10.22 6.63 -22.28
N ASP A 100 -11.02 7.38 -21.51
CA ASP A 100 -12.32 7.90 -21.96
C ASP A 100 -12.17 8.96 -23.07
N ILE A 101 -11.05 9.68 -23.08
CA ILE A 101 -10.75 10.75 -24.05
C ILE A 101 -10.02 10.20 -25.28
N ASP A 102 -8.91 9.49 -25.06
CA ASP A 102 -8.03 8.96 -26.09
C ASP A 102 -7.57 7.55 -25.71
N PHE A 103 -8.27 6.55 -26.26
CA PHE A 103 -7.94 5.17 -26.00
C PHE A 103 -6.59 4.79 -26.62
N SER A 104 -5.71 4.19 -25.82
CA SER A 104 -4.58 3.45 -26.34
C SER A 104 -4.31 2.18 -25.54
N LYS A 105 -3.85 1.13 -26.23
CA LYS A 105 -3.45 -0.13 -25.56
C LYS A 105 -2.37 0.10 -24.49
N LYS A 106 -1.46 1.05 -24.72
CA LYS A 106 -0.41 1.45 -23.76
C LYS A 106 -1.00 2.06 -22.48
N GLU A 107 -1.95 2.98 -22.60
CA GLU A 107 -2.62 3.56 -21.42
C GLU A 107 -3.49 2.52 -20.70
N CYS A 108 -4.08 1.59 -21.43
CA CYS A 108 -4.85 0.49 -20.84
C CYS A 108 -3.96 -0.45 -20.01
N GLN A 109 -2.74 -0.76 -20.48
CA GLN A 109 -1.76 -1.50 -19.67
C GLN A 109 -1.34 -0.75 -18.40
N LYS A 110 -1.22 0.58 -18.45
CA LYS A 110 -0.97 1.38 -17.25
C LYS A 110 -2.14 1.31 -16.27
N LEU A 111 -3.38 1.27 -16.75
CA LEU A 111 -4.54 1.06 -15.87
C LEU A 111 -4.45 -0.29 -15.15
N ARG A 112 -4.08 -1.38 -15.84
CA ARG A 112 -3.87 -2.70 -15.21
C ARG A 112 -2.77 -2.67 -14.14
N LYS A 113 -1.71 -1.89 -14.36
CA LYS A 113 -0.66 -1.67 -13.35
C LYS A 113 -1.19 -0.94 -12.11
N TYR A 114 -2.08 0.02 -12.30
CA TYR A 114 -2.60 0.85 -11.22
C TYR A 114 -3.84 0.27 -10.53
N SER A 115 -4.51 -0.68 -11.17
CA SER A 115 -5.75 -1.27 -10.68
C SER A 115 -5.49 -2.07 -9.41
N SER A 116 -6.36 -1.84 -8.43
CA SER A 116 -6.36 -2.63 -7.19
C SER A 116 -7.75 -3.06 -6.74
N SER A 117 -8.79 -2.54 -7.41
CA SER A 117 -10.18 -2.87 -7.16
C SER A 117 -10.79 -3.69 -8.30
N TYR A 118 -11.95 -4.28 -8.02
CA TYR A 118 -12.75 -4.96 -9.03
C TYR A 118 -13.18 -3.99 -10.13
N GLU A 119 -13.67 -2.80 -9.77
CA GLU A 119 -14.20 -1.79 -10.70
C GLU A 119 -13.12 -1.28 -11.67
N ASP A 120 -11.89 -1.11 -11.20
CA ASP A 120 -10.76 -0.71 -12.06
C ASP A 120 -10.51 -1.73 -13.17
N ASN A 121 -10.57 -3.02 -12.83
CA ASN A 121 -10.33 -4.11 -13.76
C ASN A 121 -11.54 -4.35 -14.68
N VAL A 122 -12.76 -4.12 -14.19
CA VAL A 122 -13.96 -4.11 -15.05
C VAL A 122 -13.82 -3.02 -16.11
N PHE A 123 -13.43 -1.80 -15.71
CA PHE A 123 -13.18 -0.72 -16.67
C PHE A 123 -12.09 -1.12 -17.67
N TYR A 124 -10.96 -1.66 -17.21
CA TYR A 124 -9.88 -2.16 -18.08
C TYR A 124 -10.39 -3.12 -19.18
N TYR A 125 -11.14 -4.15 -18.80
CA TYR A 125 -11.68 -5.08 -19.78
C TYR A 125 -12.72 -4.45 -20.70
N SER A 126 -13.59 -3.57 -20.17
CA SER A 126 -14.57 -2.84 -20.97
C SER A 126 -13.90 -1.97 -22.03
N SER A 127 -12.86 -1.22 -21.67
CA SER A 127 -12.09 -0.39 -22.62
C SER A 127 -11.45 -1.23 -23.72
N LEU A 128 -10.91 -2.40 -23.40
CA LEU A 128 -10.35 -3.32 -24.40
C LEU A 128 -11.43 -3.89 -25.32
N ILE A 129 -12.56 -4.36 -24.78
CA ILE A 129 -13.66 -4.94 -25.57
C ILE A 129 -14.25 -3.92 -26.54
N GLN A 130 -14.38 -2.67 -26.11
CA GLN A 130 -14.94 -1.59 -26.92
C GLN A 130 -13.99 -1.22 -28.08
N ASN A 131 -12.70 -1.07 -27.79
CA ASN A 131 -11.75 -0.46 -28.73
C ASN A 131 -10.85 -1.46 -29.49
N ASP A 132 -10.66 -2.69 -29.00
CA ASP A 132 -9.83 -3.72 -29.64
C ASP A 132 -10.70 -4.76 -30.36
N ARG A 133 -10.97 -4.54 -31.66
CA ARG A 133 -11.89 -5.37 -32.45
C ARG A 133 -11.38 -6.81 -32.64
N GLU A 134 -10.09 -6.96 -32.93
CA GLU A 134 -9.47 -8.27 -33.23
C GLU A 134 -9.41 -9.17 -31.98
N GLY A 135 -9.03 -8.60 -30.83
CA GLY A 135 -8.93 -9.34 -29.55
C GLY A 135 -10.24 -9.44 -28.75
N ARG A 136 -11.36 -8.90 -29.27
CA ARG A 136 -12.58 -8.67 -28.49
C ARG A 136 -13.13 -9.90 -27.77
N GLU A 137 -13.22 -11.04 -28.47
CA GLU A 137 -13.77 -12.28 -27.89
C GLU A 137 -12.85 -12.87 -26.82
N GLU A 138 -11.54 -12.75 -27.00
CA GLU A 138 -10.58 -13.13 -25.98
C GLU A 138 -10.71 -12.26 -24.72
N HIS A 139 -10.82 -10.93 -24.90
CA HIS A 139 -11.03 -10.00 -23.78
C HIS A 139 -12.33 -10.29 -23.03
N LYS A 140 -13.42 -10.63 -23.72
CA LYS A 140 -14.69 -11.08 -23.11
C LYS A 140 -14.51 -12.34 -22.27
N LYS A 141 -13.79 -13.34 -22.79
CA LYS A 141 -13.50 -14.59 -22.06
C LYS A 141 -12.72 -14.31 -20.77
N ARG A 142 -11.63 -13.53 -20.86
CA ARG A 142 -10.80 -13.13 -19.70
C ARG A 142 -11.61 -12.34 -18.66
N ARG A 143 -12.43 -11.38 -19.11
CA ARG A 143 -13.34 -10.62 -18.24
C ARG A 143 -14.33 -11.53 -17.51
N ASN A 144 -14.93 -12.50 -18.18
CA ASN A 144 -15.90 -13.39 -17.57
C ASN A 144 -15.25 -14.27 -16.48
N TYR A 145 -14.04 -14.78 -16.74
CA TYR A 145 -13.27 -15.51 -15.74
C TYR A 145 -12.88 -14.61 -14.55
N PHE A 146 -12.42 -13.39 -14.84
CA PHE A 146 -12.12 -12.38 -13.84
C PHE A 146 -13.33 -12.11 -12.93
N ASN A 147 -14.51 -11.86 -13.51
CA ASN A 147 -15.73 -11.59 -12.77
C ASN A 147 -16.13 -12.77 -11.88
N LYS A 148 -16.06 -14.01 -12.39
CA LYS A 148 -16.36 -15.21 -11.60
C LYS A 148 -15.48 -15.32 -10.36
N ARG A 149 -14.23 -14.91 -10.45
CA ARG A 149 -13.23 -15.04 -9.36
C ARG A 149 -13.20 -13.85 -8.40
N TYR A 150 -13.39 -12.63 -8.91
CA TYR A 150 -13.09 -11.40 -8.19
C TYR A 150 -14.29 -10.51 -7.85
N LYS A 151 -15.50 -10.82 -8.31
CA LYS A 151 -16.71 -9.99 -8.07
C LYS A 151 -16.93 -9.59 -6.60
N ASN A 152 -16.63 -10.51 -5.66
CA ASN A 152 -16.83 -10.28 -4.22
C ASN A 152 -15.51 -10.04 -3.48
N LYS A 153 -14.42 -9.66 -4.18
CA LYS A 153 -13.10 -9.46 -3.58
C LYS A 153 -12.79 -7.98 -3.48
N ASN A 154 -12.49 -7.52 -2.26
CA ASN A 154 -12.13 -6.12 -2.00
C ASN A 154 -10.79 -5.72 -2.62
N PHE A 155 -9.91 -6.69 -2.90
CA PHE A 155 -8.57 -6.47 -3.41
C PHE A 155 -8.24 -7.42 -4.54
N VAL A 156 -7.71 -6.86 -5.63
CA VAL A 156 -7.43 -7.59 -6.85
C VAL A 156 -6.04 -7.27 -7.38
N PHE A 157 -5.21 -8.31 -7.57
CA PHE A 157 -3.83 -8.17 -8.01
C PHE A 157 -3.56 -9.17 -9.13
N VAL A 158 -3.73 -8.72 -10.37
CA VAL A 158 -3.71 -9.57 -11.56
C VAL A 158 -2.47 -9.38 -12.44
N ASP A 159 -1.61 -8.42 -12.12
CA ASP A 159 -0.37 -8.17 -12.84
C ASP A 159 0.78 -9.00 -12.24
N PHE A 160 1.03 -10.19 -12.82
CA PHE A 160 2.09 -11.08 -12.36
C PHE A 160 3.49 -10.44 -12.48
N ASN A 161 3.78 -9.81 -13.61
CA ASN A 161 5.13 -9.29 -13.90
C ASN A 161 5.51 -8.17 -12.93
N GLU A 162 4.60 -7.22 -12.70
CA GLU A 162 4.86 -6.13 -11.75
C GLU A 162 4.91 -6.62 -10.30
N ASN A 163 4.06 -7.60 -9.94
CA ASN A 163 4.10 -8.23 -8.63
C ASN A 163 5.44 -8.94 -8.39
N LEU A 164 5.92 -9.73 -9.35
CA LEU A 164 7.18 -10.46 -9.28
C LEU A 164 8.36 -9.49 -9.15
N LYS A 165 8.43 -8.48 -10.03
CA LYS A 165 9.47 -7.44 -9.98
C LYS A 165 9.50 -6.74 -8.62
N THR A 166 8.32 -6.45 -8.06
CA THR A 166 8.21 -5.81 -6.76
C THR A 166 8.60 -6.77 -5.63
N SER A 167 8.23 -8.04 -5.73
CA SER A 167 8.60 -9.10 -4.78
C SER A 167 10.12 -9.25 -4.69
N ILE A 168 10.81 -9.34 -5.83
CA ILE A 168 12.28 -9.44 -5.88
C ILE A 168 12.94 -8.23 -5.20
N LYS A 169 12.45 -7.02 -5.47
CA LYS A 169 12.94 -5.81 -4.79
C LYS A 169 12.80 -5.89 -3.27
N TRP A 170 11.68 -6.42 -2.77
CA TRP A 170 11.46 -6.54 -1.33
C TRP A 170 12.30 -7.64 -0.69
N ILE A 171 12.50 -8.76 -1.39
CA ILE A 171 13.43 -9.80 -0.96
C ILE A 171 14.83 -9.18 -0.80
N LEU A 172 15.31 -8.41 -1.79
CA LEU A 172 16.63 -7.78 -1.71
C LEU A 172 16.73 -6.78 -0.54
N ILE A 173 15.75 -5.89 -0.37
CA ILE A 173 15.71 -4.93 0.74
C ILE A 173 15.71 -5.66 2.09
N PHE A 174 14.90 -6.71 2.22
CA PHE A 174 14.84 -7.52 3.44
C PHE A 174 16.17 -8.20 3.75
N LEU A 175 16.84 -8.79 2.75
CA LEU A 175 18.14 -9.42 2.94
C LEU A 175 19.22 -8.42 3.38
N ILE A 176 19.27 -7.25 2.74
CA ILE A 176 20.20 -6.17 3.13
C ILE A 176 19.93 -5.71 4.56
N SER A 177 18.66 -5.46 4.91
CA SER A 177 18.26 -5.05 6.26
C SER A 177 18.60 -6.11 7.31
N SER A 178 18.38 -7.39 6.98
CA SER A 178 18.71 -8.51 7.87
C SER A 178 20.22 -8.61 8.08
N PHE A 179 21.01 -8.44 7.02
CA PHE A 179 22.47 -8.43 7.12
C PHE A 179 22.98 -7.31 8.03
N ILE A 180 22.48 -6.08 7.84
CA ILE A 180 22.79 -4.94 8.72
C ILE A 180 22.36 -5.23 10.17
N SER A 181 21.26 -5.94 10.37
CA SER A 181 20.78 -6.25 11.72
C SER A 181 21.65 -7.27 12.43
N ILE A 182 22.20 -8.25 11.69
CA ILE A 182 23.14 -9.25 12.22
C ILE A 182 24.44 -8.60 12.68
N THR A 183 24.92 -7.56 11.99
CA THR A 183 26.14 -6.84 12.40
C THR A 183 25.95 -5.98 13.65
N ASN A 184 24.70 -5.81 14.11
CA ASN A 184 24.31 -5.03 15.29
C ASN A 184 25.02 -3.67 15.38
N PRO A 185 24.71 -2.72 14.46
CA PRO A 185 25.39 -1.43 14.39
C PRO A 185 25.19 -0.57 15.65
N PHE A 186 24.21 -0.91 16.49
CA PHE A 186 23.89 -0.16 17.71
C PHE A 186 24.78 -0.51 18.90
N ARG A 187 25.68 -1.50 18.78
CA ARG A 187 26.58 -1.93 19.87
C ARG A 187 27.47 -0.81 20.41
N ILE A 188 27.67 0.27 19.65
CA ILE A 188 28.48 1.45 20.03
C ILE A 188 27.72 2.34 21.03
N VAL A 189 26.42 2.15 21.21
CA VAL A 189 25.60 2.95 22.14
C VAL A 189 25.80 2.44 23.57
N GLU A 190 26.42 3.26 24.42
CA GLU A 190 26.73 2.91 25.81
C GLU A 190 25.50 2.97 26.74
N ASN A 191 24.52 3.82 26.44
CA ASN A 191 23.30 3.92 27.24
C ASN A 191 22.43 2.67 27.04
N VAL A 192 22.25 1.89 28.10
CA VAL A 192 21.56 0.59 28.09
C VAL A 192 20.10 0.71 27.65
N ASP A 193 19.38 1.71 28.13
CA ASP A 193 17.96 1.92 27.81
C ASP A 193 17.80 2.34 26.34
N LEU A 194 18.65 3.25 25.87
CA LEU A 194 18.66 3.69 24.47
C LEU A 194 19.06 2.55 23.54
N TYR A 195 20.04 1.73 23.91
CA TYR A 195 20.46 0.55 23.16
C TYR A 195 19.33 -0.48 23.05
N ALA A 196 18.63 -0.77 24.15
CA ALA A 196 17.49 -1.68 24.17
C ALA A 196 16.35 -1.17 23.26
N LEU A 197 16.05 0.13 23.31
CA LEU A 197 15.04 0.76 22.45
C LEU A 197 15.41 0.64 20.97
N LEU A 198 16.68 0.90 20.61
CA LEU A 198 17.17 0.81 19.23
C LEU A 198 17.12 -0.62 18.69
N ILE A 199 17.46 -1.62 19.50
CA ILE A 199 17.30 -3.04 19.13
C ILE A 199 15.83 -3.36 18.87
N LEU A 200 14.93 -2.94 19.76
CA LEU A 200 13.51 -3.22 19.62
C LEU A 200 12.93 -2.56 18.37
N LEU A 201 13.32 -1.32 18.08
CA LEU A 201 12.93 -0.63 16.85
C LEU A 201 13.48 -1.31 15.60
N ASN A 202 14.73 -1.78 15.63
CA ASN A 202 15.32 -2.54 14.55
C ASN A 202 14.58 -3.88 14.32
N PHE A 203 14.22 -4.58 15.39
CA PHE A 203 13.43 -5.81 15.29
C PHE A 203 12.05 -5.54 14.67
N ALA A 204 11.35 -4.51 15.14
CA ALA A 204 10.05 -4.10 14.61
C ALA A 204 10.12 -3.73 13.12
N PHE A 205 11.18 -3.01 12.73
CA PHE A 205 11.43 -2.65 11.34
C PHE A 205 11.65 -3.87 10.45
N ASN A 206 12.51 -4.81 10.87
CA ASN A 206 12.75 -6.04 10.12
C ASN A 206 11.50 -6.91 10.03
N LEU A 207 10.74 -7.05 11.13
CA LEU A 207 9.46 -7.77 11.12
C LEU A 207 8.50 -7.16 10.09
N ALA A 208 8.43 -5.82 10.03
CA ALA A 208 7.60 -5.15 9.05
C ALA A 208 8.04 -5.42 7.60
N LEU A 209 9.35 -5.47 7.35
CA LEU A 209 9.91 -5.84 6.05
C LEU A 209 9.59 -7.30 5.68
N VAL A 210 9.73 -8.24 6.62
CA VAL A 210 9.41 -9.67 6.41
C VAL A 210 7.95 -9.84 6.01
N ILE A 211 7.02 -9.31 6.82
CA ILE A 211 5.58 -9.43 6.57
C ILE A 211 5.25 -8.88 5.18
N ASN A 212 5.80 -7.72 4.84
CA ASN A 212 5.58 -7.14 3.53
C ASN A 212 6.14 -8.03 2.39
N THR A 213 7.36 -8.54 2.53
CA THR A 213 7.97 -9.42 1.53
C THR A 213 7.10 -10.64 1.30
N ILE A 214 6.59 -11.26 2.37
CA ILE A 214 5.65 -12.39 2.29
C ILE A 214 4.37 -11.99 1.53
N ILE A 215 3.78 -10.83 1.82
CA ILE A 215 2.59 -10.33 1.11
C ILE A 215 2.84 -10.22 -0.40
N TRP A 216 4.00 -9.69 -0.82
CA TRP A 216 4.34 -9.57 -2.24
C TRP A 216 4.60 -10.92 -2.91
N ILE A 217 5.21 -11.87 -2.21
CA ILE A 217 5.38 -13.24 -2.70
C ILE A 217 4.01 -13.88 -2.91
N ILE A 218 3.12 -13.81 -1.91
CA ILE A 218 1.76 -14.37 -1.99
C ILE A 218 0.97 -13.74 -3.15
N ARG A 219 1.06 -12.42 -3.35
CA ARG A 219 0.45 -11.73 -4.48
C ARG A 219 0.98 -12.24 -5.82
N SER A 220 2.30 -12.39 -5.93
CA SER A 220 2.95 -12.89 -7.15
C SER A 220 2.50 -14.31 -7.47
N LEU A 221 2.48 -15.20 -6.47
CA LEU A 221 1.98 -16.57 -6.62
C LEU A 221 0.51 -16.58 -7.05
N LYS A 222 -0.36 -15.83 -6.37
CA LYS A 222 -1.78 -15.75 -6.73
C LYS A 222 -1.99 -15.25 -8.16
N ALA A 223 -1.20 -14.28 -8.61
CA ALA A 223 -1.26 -13.76 -9.98
C ALA A 223 -0.70 -14.76 -11.01
N TYR A 224 0.36 -15.50 -10.66
CA TYR A 224 0.98 -16.50 -11.53
C TYR A 224 -0.03 -17.57 -11.97
N TRP A 225 -0.78 -18.12 -11.01
CA TRP A 225 -1.77 -19.18 -11.26
C TRP A 225 -2.95 -18.77 -12.15
N ILE A 226 -3.10 -17.47 -12.45
CA ILE A 226 -4.22 -16.96 -13.26
C ILE A 226 -3.77 -16.13 -14.46
N LYS A 227 -2.46 -15.95 -14.67
CA LYS A 227 -1.91 -15.01 -15.67
C LYS A 227 -2.37 -15.31 -17.10
N GLU A 228 -2.67 -16.58 -17.40
CA GLU A 228 -3.14 -17.03 -18.72
C GLU A 228 -4.66 -16.88 -18.86
N LEU A 229 -5.38 -16.77 -17.75
CA LEU A 229 -6.84 -16.69 -17.68
C LEU A 229 -7.35 -15.25 -17.53
N VAL A 230 -6.48 -14.32 -17.13
CA VAL A 230 -6.79 -12.93 -16.73
C VAL A 230 -5.77 -11.95 -17.33
#